data_AF-A0A0F7VQB6-F1
#
_entry.id   AF-A0A0F7VQB6-F1
#
_cell.length_a   1.000
_cell.length_b   1.000
_cell.length_c   1.000
_cell.angle_alpha   90.00
_cell.angle_beta   90.00
_cell.angle_gamma   90.00
#
_symmetry.space_group_name_H-M   'P 1'
#
loop_
_entity.id
_entity.type
_entity.pdbx_description
1 polymer ?
#
loop_
_entity_poly.entity_id
_entity_poly.type
_entity_poly.pdbx_seq_one_letter_code
_entity_poly.pdbx_strand_id
1 'polypeptide(L)' 'MYVKGESSITINHFGGDVIMNVISEMLRRLGAVLILPGGTVIVDRDDDRYHLPSYMRDEWSVVVAPSGAEITRAIRAS' A
#
# COMPACT_ATOMS: atom_id res chain seq x y z
N MET A 1 14.95 0.18 0.64
CA MET A 1 14.74 -0.01 -0.81
C MET A 1 13.73 1.03 -1.27
N TYR A 2 14.08 1.87 -2.24
CA TYR A 2 13.21 2.92 -2.79
C TYR A 2 12.78 2.46 -4.19
N VAL A 3 11.51 2.05 -4.34
CA VAL A 3 11.00 1.59 -5.63
C VAL A 3 10.58 2.82 -6.43
N LYS A 4 11.53 3.44 -7.15
CA LYS A 4 11.24 4.57 -8.04
C LYS A 4 11.12 4.03 -9.47
N GLY A 5 9.89 3.81 -9.91
CA GLY A 5 9.56 3.63 -11.32
C GLY A 5 9.05 4.94 -11.93
N GLU A 6 9.06 5.07 -13.26
CA GLU A 6 8.55 6.28 -13.94
C GLU A 6 7.07 6.56 -13.64
N SER A 7 6.34 5.59 -13.10
CA SER A 7 4.92 5.69 -12.74
C SER A 7 4.66 5.77 -11.22
N SER A 8 5.67 6.06 -10.39
CA SER A 8 5.49 6.14 -8.93
C SER A 8 4.90 7.49 -8.48
N ILE A 9 3.95 7.45 -7.56
CA ILE A 9 3.39 8.65 -6.91
C ILE A 9 3.95 8.76 -5.50
N THR A 10 4.57 9.90 -5.17
CA THR A 10 5.05 10.20 -3.81
C THR A 10 4.07 11.12 -3.10
N ILE A 11 3.61 10.71 -1.92
CA ILE A 11 2.75 11.50 -1.04
C ILE A 11 3.56 11.87 0.20
N ASN A 12 3.64 13.17 0.54
CA ASN A 12 4.49 13.67 1.64
C ASN A 12 3.70 14.10 2.90
N HIS A 13 2.36 14.05 2.86
CA HIS A 13 1.53 14.51 3.96
C HIS A 13 0.52 13.43 4.38
N PHE A 14 0.84 12.72 5.48
CA PHE A 14 0.08 11.56 5.98
C PHE A 14 -0.82 11.89 7.19
N GLY A 15 -1.08 13.18 7.46
CA GLY A 15 -1.59 13.65 8.75
C GLY A 15 -3.10 13.57 8.99
N GLY A 16 -3.91 13.03 8.07
CA GLY A 16 -5.37 13.04 8.22
C GLY A 16 -6.07 11.82 7.65
N ASP A 17 -7.14 11.38 8.29
CA ASP A 17 -7.96 10.25 7.84
C ASP A 17 -8.47 10.43 6.39
N VAL A 18 -8.62 11.69 5.95
CA VAL A 18 -9.02 12.05 4.59
C VAL A 18 -7.99 11.62 3.54
N ILE A 19 -6.69 11.81 3.79
CA ILE A 19 -5.68 11.44 2.78
C ILE A 19 -5.58 9.92 2.65
N MET A 20 -5.82 9.18 3.73
CA MET A 20 -5.82 7.72 3.70
C MET A 20 -7.00 7.17 2.90
N ASN A 21 -8.17 7.84 2.95
CA ASN A 21 -9.29 7.50 2.08
C ASN A 21 -8.98 7.76 0.60
N VAL A 22 -8.25 8.83 0.29
CA VAL A 22 -7.79 9.09 -1.09
C VAL A 22 -6.82 8.00 -1.55
N ILE A 23 -5.87 7.60 -0.70
CA ILE A 23 -4.93 6.52 -1.01
C ILE A 23 -5.67 5.20 -1.24
N SER A 24 -6.59 4.83 -0.35
CA SER A 24 -7.45 3.64 -0.52
C SER A 24 -8.20 3.66 -1.85
N GLU A 25 -8.80 4.81 -2.23
CA GLU A 25 -9.49 4.95 -3.51
C GLU A 25 -8.53 4.79 -4.70
N MET A 26 -7.30 5.30 -4.60
CA MET A 26 -6.28 5.15 -5.64
C MET A 26 -5.86 3.69 -5.81
N LEU A 27 -5.60 2.97 -4.71
CA LEU A 27 -5.26 1.54 -4.75
C LEU A 27 -6.36 0.75 -5.48
N ARG A 28 -7.62 0.99 -5.09
CA ARG A 28 -8.78 0.31 -5.67
C ARG A 28 -9.00 0.63 -7.15
N ARG A 29 -8.89 1.91 -7.56
CA ARG A 29 -9.19 2.32 -8.95
C ARG A 29 -8.08 1.99 -9.93
N LEU A 30 -6.84 2.02 -9.46
CA LEU A 30 -5.67 1.86 -10.32
C LEU A 30 -5.13 0.43 -10.29
N GLY A 31 -5.65 -0.44 -9.40
CA GLY A 31 -5.02 -1.74 -9.11
C GLY A 31 -3.58 -1.55 -8.61
N ALA A 32 -3.35 -0.46 -7.87
CA ALA A 32 -2.03 -0.08 -7.39
C ALA A 32 -1.76 -0.71 -6.02
N VAL A 33 -0.47 -0.74 -5.65
CA VAL A 33 -0.02 -1.23 -4.35
C VAL A 33 0.73 -0.13 -3.62
N LEU A 34 0.53 -0.02 -2.31
CA LEU A 34 1.25 0.93 -1.47
C LEU A 34 2.42 0.20 -0.81
N ILE A 35 3.63 0.71 -1.02
CA ILE A 35 4.83 0.17 -0.39
C ILE A 35 5.29 1.14 0.69
N LEU A 36 5.30 0.69 1.94
CA LEU A 36 5.81 1.46 3.06
C LEU A 36 7.34 1.36 3.16
N PRO A 37 8.00 2.40 3.68
CA PRO A 37 9.38 2.27 4.14
C PRO A 37 9.50 1.08 5.11
N GLY A 38 10.47 0.20 4.88
CA GLY A 38 10.64 -1.02 5.69
C GLY A 38 10.11 -2.30 5.04
N GLY A 39 9.40 -2.20 3.91
CA GLY A 39 9.03 -3.37 3.09
C GLY A 39 7.64 -3.92 3.35
N THR A 40 6.77 -3.23 4.11
CA THR A 40 5.35 -3.62 4.18
C THR A 40 4.64 -3.23 2.88
N VAL A 41 3.95 -4.19 2.24
CA VAL A 41 3.10 -3.96 1.07
C VAL A 41 1.64 -3.95 1.51
N ILE A 42 0.92 -2.90 1.12
CA ILE A 42 -0.51 -2.77 1.35
C ILE A 42 -1.25 -2.91 0.02
N VAL A 43 -2.28 -3.77 0.00
CA VAL A 43 -3.14 -4.05 -1.16
C VAL A 43 -4.63 -3.86 -0.82
N ASP A 44 -5.47 -3.62 -1.83
CA ASP A 44 -6.93 -3.44 -1.67
C ASP A 44 -7.62 -4.79 -1.38
N ARG A 45 -7.26 -5.84 -2.12
CA ARG A 45 -7.90 -7.17 -2.05
C ARG A 45 -6.88 -8.27 -1.83
N ASP A 46 -7.33 -9.39 -1.29
CA ASP A 46 -6.49 -10.56 -1.10
C ASP A 46 -5.95 -11.11 -2.43
N ASP A 47 -6.77 -11.05 -3.49
CA ASP A 47 -6.37 -11.49 -4.83
C ASP A 47 -5.21 -10.67 -5.41
N ASP A 48 -5.07 -9.39 -5.02
CA ASP A 48 -3.99 -8.52 -5.48
C ASP A 48 -2.62 -9.01 -5.01
N ARG A 49 -2.58 -9.83 -3.95
CA ARG A 49 -1.36 -10.51 -3.48
C ARG A 49 -0.76 -11.37 -4.58
N TYR A 50 -1.57 -12.01 -5.42
CA TYR A 50 -1.07 -12.91 -6.47
C TYR A 50 -0.43 -12.16 -7.64
N HIS A 51 -0.74 -10.87 -7.79
CA HIS A 51 -0.14 -10.01 -8.82
C HIS A 51 1.21 -9.42 -8.41
N LEU A 52 1.60 -9.55 -7.14
CA LEU A 52 2.90 -9.11 -6.67
C LEU A 52 4.03 -10.03 -7.19
N PRO A 53 5.21 -9.47 -7.49
CA PRO A 53 6.41 -10.27 -7.74
C PRO A 53 6.69 -11.24 -6.60
N SER A 54 7.22 -12.43 -6.92
CA SER A 54 7.48 -13.48 -5.93
C SER A 54 8.29 -12.99 -4.73
N TYR A 55 9.35 -12.22 -4.95
CA TYR A 55 10.17 -11.68 -3.85
C TYR A 55 9.38 -10.82 -2.86
N MET A 56 8.37 -10.05 -3.31
CA MET A 56 7.50 -9.30 -2.38
C MET A 56 6.51 -10.20 -1.66
N ARG A 57 6.08 -11.31 -2.27
CA ARG A 57 5.16 -12.25 -1.60
C ARG A 57 5.87 -13.08 -0.56
N ASP A 58 7.12 -13.46 -0.84
CA ASP A 58 7.87 -14.43 -0.06
C ASP A 58 8.69 -13.76 1.07
N GLU A 59 9.18 -12.53 0.86
CA GLU A 59 10.10 -11.87 1.78
C GLU A 59 9.47 -10.70 2.55
N TRP A 60 8.35 -10.15 2.09
CA TRP A 60 7.77 -8.92 2.63
C TRP A 60 6.42 -9.18 3.32
N SER A 61 6.06 -8.31 4.27
CA SER A 61 4.76 -8.37 4.95
C SER A 61 3.68 -7.78 4.05
N VAL A 62 2.73 -8.62 3.59
CA VAL A 62 1.64 -8.19 2.71
C VAL A 62 0.32 -8.08 3.48
N VAL A 63 -0.18 -6.85 3.64
CA VAL A 63 -1.39 -6.52 4.41
C VAL A 63 -2.52 -6.12 3.46
N VAL A 64 -3.71 -6.66 3.68
CA VAL A 64 -4.93 -6.23 2.98
C VAL A 64 -5.58 -5.11 3.78
N ALA A 65 -5.78 -3.94 3.17
CA ALA A 65 -6.37 -2.79 3.82
C ALA A 65 -7.26 -2.00 2.84
N PRO A 66 -8.55 -2.38 2.70
CA PRO A 66 -9.44 -1.80 1.69
C PRO A 66 -9.93 -0.39 2.02
N SER A 67 -9.72 0.11 3.25
CA SER A 67 -10.14 1.45 3.67
C SER A 67 -8.99 2.30 4.21
N GLY A 68 -9.15 3.63 4.18
CA GLY A 68 -8.17 4.55 4.78
C GLY A 68 -7.91 4.27 6.27
N ALA A 69 -8.93 3.86 7.02
CA ALA A 69 -8.79 3.50 8.43
C ALA A 69 -7.93 2.23 8.63
N GLU A 70 -8.09 1.24 7.76
CA GLU A 70 -7.27 0.01 7.79
C GLU A 70 -5.84 0.29 7.34
N ILE A 71 -5.63 1.16 6.35
CA ILE A 71 -4.30 1.63 5.95
C ILE A 71 -3.61 2.32 7.13
N THR A 72 -4.29 3.24 7.82
CA THR A 72 -3.77 3.88 9.04
C THR A 72 -3.40 2.84 10.10
N ARG A 73 -4.25 1.83 10.32
CA ARG A 73 -3.98 0.77 11.29
C ARG A 73 -2.76 -0.06 10.89
N ALA A 74 -2.63 -0.42 9.60
CA ALA A 74 -1.50 -1.16 9.07
C ALA A 74 -0.19 -0.39 9.24
N ILE A 75 -0.18 0.91 8.94
CA ILE A 75 1.00 1.78 9.12
C ILE A 75 1.41 1.85 10.60
N ARG A 76 0.46 1.94 11.54
CA ARG A 76 0.76 2.02 12.98
C ARG A 76 1.24 0.70 13.58
N ALA A 77 0.94 -0.43 12.94
CA ALA A 77 1.37 -1.76 13.36
C ALA A 77 2.66 -2.23 12.66
N SER A 78 3.14 -1.46 11.69
CA SER A 78 4.30 -1.72 10.84
C SER A 78 5.59 -1.18 11.44
#